data_AF-A0A367QH42-F1
#
_entry.id   AF-A0A367QH42-F1
#
_cell.length_a   1.000
_cell.length_b   1.000
_cell.length_c   1.000
_cell.angle_alpha   90.00
_cell.angle_beta   90.00
_cell.angle_gamma   90.00
#
_symmetry.space_group_name_H-M   'P 1'
#
loop_
_entity.id
_entity.type
_entity.pdbx_description
1 polymer ?
#
loop_
_entity_poly.entity_id
_entity_poly.type
_entity_poly.pdbx_seq_one_letter_code
_entity_poly.pdbx_strand_id
1 'polypeptide(L)'
;MSKSSSQDISISRYQDTKVSTHPELKTKQSTIRLEAELSERLSELCKANGISREVLIEALFEHYEADPQVWQAILALAKAKGEQRMQVANMKRAQSMMQRFS
;
A
#
# COMPACT_ATOMS: atom_id res chain seq x y z
N MET A 1 -51.42 56.84 -4.60
CA MET A 1 -49.99 57.06 -4.27
C MET A 1 -49.76 56.66 -2.84
N SER A 2 -49.02 55.58 -2.60
CA SER A 2 -48.29 55.30 -1.35
C SER A 2 -47.15 54.33 -1.69
N LYS A 3 -45.91 54.76 -1.51
CA LYS A 3 -44.69 53.95 -1.64
C LYS A 3 -44.34 53.34 -0.29
N SER A 4 -43.87 52.08 -0.26
CA SER A 4 -43.06 51.48 0.81
C SER A 4 -42.42 50.21 0.24
N SER A 5 -41.19 50.23 -0.28
CA SER A 5 -39.86 50.22 0.36
C SER A 5 -39.42 48.84 0.90
N SER A 6 -38.42 48.29 0.20
CA SER A 6 -37.23 47.58 0.74
C SER A 6 -37.40 46.16 1.30
N GLN A 7 -36.85 45.14 0.62
CA GLN A 7 -35.48 44.64 0.83
C GLN A 7 -35.26 43.32 0.08
N ASP A 8 -34.32 43.34 -0.87
CA ASP A 8 -33.70 42.16 -1.46
C ASP A 8 -32.99 41.33 -0.39
N ILE A 9 -33.42 40.09 -0.18
CA ILE A 9 -32.67 39.11 0.61
C ILE A 9 -31.81 38.31 -0.38
N SER A 10 -30.64 38.87 -0.70
CA SER A 10 -29.56 38.13 -1.36
C SER A 10 -28.96 37.15 -0.35
N ILE A 11 -29.47 35.91 -0.33
CA ILE A 11 -28.85 34.80 0.41
C ILE A 11 -27.58 34.39 -0.33
N SER A 12 -26.48 35.07 0.00
CA SER A 12 -25.12 34.67 -0.35
C SER A 12 -24.84 33.28 0.23
N ARG A 13 -24.83 32.25 -0.62
CA ARG A 13 -24.46 30.86 -0.27
C ARG A 13 -22.96 30.61 -0.44
N TYR A 14 -22.12 31.54 -0.03
CA TYR A 14 -20.70 31.24 0.12
C TYR A 14 -20.51 30.54 1.47
N GLN A 15 -20.68 29.21 1.46
CA GLN A 15 -20.02 28.38 2.47
C GLN A 15 -18.53 28.47 2.17
N ASP A 16 -17.81 29.27 2.96
CA ASP A 16 -16.36 29.18 3.07
C ASP A 16 -16.03 27.79 3.63
N THR A 17 -15.95 26.80 2.75
CA THR A 17 -15.30 25.53 3.06
C THR A 17 -13.84 25.86 3.34
N LYS A 18 -13.51 26.03 4.62
CA LYS A 18 -12.13 26.01 5.11
C LYS A 18 -11.51 24.69 4.68
N VAL A 19 -10.80 24.72 3.55
CA VAL A 19 -9.95 23.61 3.11
C VAL A 19 -8.96 23.38 4.24
N SER A 20 -9.05 22.22 4.88
CA SER A 20 -8.22 21.90 6.03
C SER A 20 -6.74 21.96 5.62
N THR A 21 -5.93 22.71 6.38
CA THR A 21 -4.49 22.89 6.19
C THR A 21 -3.68 21.68 6.65
N HIS A 22 -4.20 20.47 6.46
CA HIS A 22 -3.45 19.26 6.76
C HIS A 22 -2.39 19.03 5.67
N PRO A 23 -1.15 18.70 6.05
CA PRO A 23 -0.15 18.26 5.09
C PRO A 23 -0.72 17.11 4.26
N GLU A 24 -0.64 17.24 2.94
CA GLU A 24 -1.09 16.21 2.02
C GLU A 24 -0.18 14.98 2.16
N LEU A 25 -0.77 13.82 2.46
CA LEU A 25 -0.05 12.55 2.48
C LEU A 25 0.24 12.12 1.04
N LYS A 26 1.51 12.17 0.64
CA LYS A 26 1.94 11.76 -0.70
C LYS A 26 2.18 10.26 -0.73
N THR A 27 1.30 9.52 -1.40
CA THR A 27 1.45 8.07 -1.62
C THR A 27 1.89 7.76 -3.04
N LYS A 28 2.69 6.70 -3.23
CA LYS A 28 3.01 6.16 -4.55
C LYS A 28 2.39 4.77 -4.73
N GLN A 29 1.48 4.64 -5.70
CA GLN A 29 0.91 3.33 -6.04
C GLN A 29 2.00 2.41 -6.61
N SER A 30 2.08 1.19 -6.11
CA SER A 30 3.00 0.16 -6.57
C SER A 30 2.31 -1.21 -6.64
N THR A 31 2.85 -2.14 -7.42
CA THR A 31 2.35 -3.52 -7.50
C THR A 31 3.34 -4.46 -6.84
N ILE A 32 2.89 -5.27 -5.89
CA ILE A 32 3.69 -6.29 -5.20
C ILE A 32 3.12 -7.69 -5.44
N ARG A 33 3.99 -8.69 -5.61
CA ARG A 33 3.60 -10.10 -5.73
C ARG A 33 4.22 -10.92 -4.60
N LEU A 34 3.36 -11.40 -3.70
CA LEU A 34 3.73 -12.25 -2.57
C LEU A 34 3.48 -13.73 -2.88
N GLU A 35 4.12 -14.61 -2.13
CA GLU A 35 3.74 -16.04 -2.11
C GLU A 35 2.32 -16.17 -1.56
N ALA A 36 1.53 -17.10 -2.12
CA ALA A 36 0.09 -17.21 -1.84
C ALA A 36 -0.20 -17.32 -0.33
N GLU A 37 0.40 -18.31 0.33
CA GLU A 37 0.22 -18.54 1.77
C GLU A 37 0.71 -17.36 2.63
N LEU A 38 1.76 -16.66 2.19
CA LEU A 38 2.24 -15.47 2.91
C LEU A 38 1.25 -14.31 2.73
N SER A 39 0.70 -14.14 1.53
CA SER A 39 -0.31 -13.13 1.21
C SER A 39 -1.59 -13.36 2.02
N GLU A 40 -2.03 -14.60 2.17
CA GLU A 40 -3.20 -14.98 2.97
C GLU A 40 -2.99 -14.64 4.44
N ARG A 41 -1.91 -15.13 5.05
CA ARG A 41 -1.60 -14.84 6.46
C ARG A 41 -1.44 -13.35 6.73
N LEU A 42 -0.79 -12.61 5.82
CA LEU A 42 -0.67 -11.15 5.94
C LEU A 42 -2.03 -10.46 5.89
N SER A 43 -2.92 -10.92 5.00
CA SER A 43 -4.27 -10.34 4.86
C SER A 43 -5.13 -10.61 6.10
N GLU A 44 -5.04 -11.81 6.67
CA GLU A 44 -5.72 -12.17 7.92
C GLU A 44 -5.22 -11.34 9.10
N LEU A 45 -3.90 -11.19 9.24
CA LEU A 45 -3.29 -10.36 10.28
C LEU A 45 -3.77 -8.90 10.16
N CYS A 46 -3.73 -8.33 8.96
CA CYS A 46 -4.21 -6.98 8.70
C CYS A 46 -5.69 -6.82 9.04
N LYS A 47 -6.53 -7.78 8.61
CA LYS A 47 -7.97 -7.78 8.91
C LYS A 47 -8.25 -7.83 10.41
N ALA A 48 -7.56 -8.71 11.14
CA ALA A 48 -7.72 -8.86 12.58
C ALA A 48 -7.35 -7.59 13.36
N ASN A 49 -6.42 -6.78 12.83
CA ASN A 49 -5.93 -5.56 13.48
C ASN A 49 -6.51 -4.26 12.89
N GLY A 50 -7.38 -4.34 11.89
CA GLY A 50 -7.99 -3.16 11.26
C GLY A 50 -7.00 -2.25 10.52
N ILE A 51 -5.87 -2.80 10.05
CA ILE A 51 -4.82 -2.04 9.33
C ILE A 51 -4.69 -2.51 7.88
N SER A 52 -4.22 -1.62 7.00
CA SER A 52 -3.91 -2.01 5.62
C SER A 52 -2.56 -2.72 5.53
N ARG A 53 -2.34 -3.46 4.44
CA ARG A 53 -1.03 -4.08 4.16
C ARG A 53 0.07 -3.04 3.94
N GLU A 54 -0.26 -1.91 3.33
CA GLU A 54 0.68 -0.82 3.07
C GLU A 54 1.19 -0.23 4.39
N VAL A 55 0.28 0.11 5.30
CA VAL A 55 0.62 0.63 6.63
C VAL A 55 1.45 -0.36 7.44
N LEU A 56 1.12 -1.65 7.39
CA LEU A 56 1.91 -2.67 8.08
C LEU A 56 3.33 -2.78 7.48
N ILE A 57 3.47 -2.75 6.15
CA ILE A 57 4.78 -2.82 5.49
C ILE A 57 5.63 -1.60 5.83
N GLU A 58 5.05 -0.40 5.85
CA GLU A 58 5.72 0.84 6.27
C GLU A 58 6.22 0.73 7.71
N ALA A 59 5.35 0.36 8.64
CA ALA A 59 5.71 0.21 10.05
C ALA A 59 6.78 -0.86 10.30
N LEU A 60 6.70 -2.00 9.60
CA LEU A 60 7.72 -3.05 9.70
C LEU A 60 9.08 -2.55 9.18
N PHE A 61 9.09 -1.82 8.06
CA PHE A 61 10.32 -1.27 7.50
C PHE A 61 10.97 -0.29 8.48
N GLU A 62 10.22 0.71 8.96
CA GLU A 62 10.73 1.72 9.91
C GLU A 62 11.22 1.08 11.22
N HIS A 63 10.50 0.08 11.73
CA HIS A 63 10.87 -0.59 12.98
C HIS A 63 12.19 -1.37 12.86
N TYR A 64 12.39 -2.09 11.76
CA TYR A 64 13.58 -2.93 11.59
C TYR A 64 14.77 -2.20 11.01
N GLU A 65 14.57 -1.12 10.24
CA GLU A 65 15.67 -0.30 9.75
C GLU A 65 16.47 0.33 10.90
N ALA A 66 15.81 0.59 12.04
CA ALA A 66 16.44 1.13 13.24
C ALA A 66 17.36 0.14 13.99
N ASP A 67 17.26 -1.17 13.73
CA ASP A 67 18.10 -2.21 14.34
C ASP A 67 19.03 -2.84 13.29
N PRO A 68 20.34 -2.52 13.31
CA PRO A 68 21.28 -3.02 12.31
C PRO A 68 21.39 -4.55 12.25
N GLN A 69 21.27 -5.24 13.39
CA GLN A 69 21.43 -6.69 13.42
C GLN A 69 20.20 -7.39 12.83
N VAL A 70 19.01 -6.96 13.23
CA VAL A 70 17.76 -7.48 12.69
C VAL A 70 17.65 -7.13 11.21
N TRP A 71 18.06 -5.93 10.81
CA TRP A 71 18.08 -5.50 9.42
C TRP A 71 18.94 -6.41 8.53
N GLN A 72 20.16 -6.74 8.97
CA GLN A 72 21.03 -7.65 8.20
C GLN A 72 20.43 -9.05 8.08
N ALA A 73 19.78 -9.57 9.12
CA ALA A 73 19.10 -10.85 9.06
C ALA A 73 17.94 -10.84 8.06
N ILE A 74 17.14 -9.77 8.04
CA ILE A 74 16.05 -9.58 7.06
C ILE A 74 16.60 -9.52 5.64
N LEU A 75 17.68 -8.79 5.40
CA LEU A 75 18.31 -8.71 4.07
C LEU A 75 18.86 -10.06 3.60
N ALA A 76 19.48 -10.83 4.48
CA ALA A 76 19.95 -12.18 4.17
C ALA A 76 18.78 -13.11 3.80
N LEU A 77 17.70 -13.08 4.57
CA LEU A 77 16.49 -13.85 4.28
C LEU A 77 15.86 -13.42 2.95
N ALA A 78 15.76 -12.12 2.69
CA ALA A 78 15.20 -11.59 1.45
C ALA A 78 15.98 -12.05 0.21
N LYS A 79 17.32 -12.07 0.28
CA LYS A 79 18.19 -12.59 -0.80
C LYS A 79 17.93 -14.08 -1.04
N ALA A 80 17.93 -14.89 0.01
CA ALA A 80 17.66 -16.33 -0.09
C ALA A 80 16.27 -16.62 -0.72
N LYS A 81 15.23 -15.87 -0.33
CA LYS A 81 13.90 -15.99 -0.94
C LYS A 81 13.90 -15.57 -2.42
N GLY A 82 14.65 -14.52 -2.77
CA GLY A 82 14.83 -14.09 -4.16
C GLY A 82 15.45 -15.17 -5.04
N GLU A 83 16.52 -15.80 -4.55
CA GLU A 83 17.19 -16.91 -5.22
C GLU A 83 16.26 -18.12 -5.40
N GLN A 84 15.54 -18.51 -4.34
CA GLN A 84 14.56 -19.59 -4.41
C GLN A 84 13.49 -19.32 -5.47
N ARG A 85 12.95 -18.10 -5.55
CA ARG A 85 11.96 -17.72 -6.57
C ARG A 85 12.53 -17.82 -7.99
N MET A 86 13.79 -17.41 -8.18
CA MET A 86 14.48 -17.52 -9.46
C MET A 86 14.66 -18.99 -9.87
N GLN A 87 15.07 -19.86 -8.94
CA GLN A 87 15.23 -21.29 -9.18
C GLN A 87 13.91 -21.94 -9.62
N VAL A 88 12.81 -21.65 -8.90
CA VAL A 88 11.47 -22.16 -9.27
C VAL A 88 11.05 -21.67 -10.65
N ALA A 89 11.29 -20.39 -10.98
CA ALA A 89 10.97 -19.84 -12.30
C ALA A 89 11.78 -20.53 -13.43
N ASN A 90 13.07 -20.76 -13.19
CA ASN A 90 13.93 -21.44 -14.16
C ASN A 90 13.54 -22.90 -14.37
N MET A 91 13.21 -23.62 -13.29
CA MET A 91 12.71 -25.00 -13.36
C MET A 91 11.42 -25.08 -14.17
N LYS A 92 10.45 -24.20 -13.89
CA LYS A 92 9.19 -24.13 -14.66
C LYS A 92 9.45 -23.86 -16.14
N ARG A 93 10.36 -22.93 -16.45
CA ARG A 93 10.75 -22.63 -17.84
C ARG A 93 11.34 -23.86 -18.53
N ALA A 94 12.23 -24.60 -17.86
CA ALA A 94 12.82 -25.83 -18.40
C ALA A 94 11.77 -26.93 -18.64
N GLN A 95 10.86 -27.15 -17.68
CA GLN A 95 9.76 -28.10 -17.81
C GLN A 95 8.86 -27.76 -19.02
N SER A 96 8.49 -26.49 -19.17
CA SER A 96 7.70 -26.04 -20.33
C SER A 96 8.44 -26.21 -21.66
N MET A 97 9.77 -26.07 -21.70
CA MET A 97 10.53 -26.38 -22.92
C MET A 97 10.49 -27.87 -23.24
N MET A 98 10.72 -28.75 -22.26
CA MET A 98 10.69 -30.21 -22.45
C MET A 98 9.32 -30.69 -22.94
N GLN A 99 8.23 -30.16 -22.39
CA GLN A 99 6.86 -30.48 -22.84
C GLN A 99 6.57 -30.06 -24.29
N ARG A 100 7.28 -29.08 -24.85
CA ARG A 100 7.11 -28.65 -26.24
C ARG A 100 7.85 -29.53 -27.24
N PHE A 101 8.84 -30.29 -26.78
CA PHE A 101 9.65 -31.19 -27.61
C PHE A 101 9.34 -32.68 -27.34
N SER A 102 8.36 -32.96 -26.48
CA SER A 102 7.86 -34.30 -26.18
C SER A 102 6.52 -34.56 -26.88
#